data_AF-A0A506RG55-F1
#
_entry.id   AF-A0A506RG55-F1
#
_cell.length_a   1.000
_cell.length_b   1.000
_cell.length_c   1.000
_cell.angle_alpha   90.00
_cell.angle_beta   90.00
_cell.angle_gamma   90.00
#
_symmetry.space_group_name_H-M   'P 1'
#
loop_
_entity.id
_entity.type
_entity.pdbx_description
1 polymer ?
#
loop_
_entity_poly.entity_id
_entity_poly.type
_entity_poly.pdbx_seq_one_letter_code
_entity_poly.pdbx_strand_id
1 'polypeptide(L)' 'MPHIKVQMWPGKSQQQKQQLADALSQCLQDVLGSSEASVSVAIEDIQPDDWGSVVYEPEIEGKPELLFKQPGYSKPV' A
#
# COMPACT_ATOMS: atom_id res chain seq x y z
N MET A 1 -0.69 1.63 -17.03
CA MET A 1 0.49 1.22 -16.25
C MET A 1 0.27 1.61 -14.79
N PRO A 2 -0.46 0.79 -14.03
CA PRO A 2 -0.73 1.05 -12.62
C PRO A 2 0.50 0.83 -11.75
N HIS A 3 0.64 1.65 -10.71
CA HIS A 3 1.63 1.49 -9.64
C HIS A 3 0.90 1.41 -8.30
N ILE A 4 1.24 0.42 -7.48
CA ILE A 4 0.77 0.30 -6.10
C ILE A 4 1.96 0.51 -5.16
N LYS A 5 1.76 1.37 -4.16
CA LYS A 5 2.64 1.48 -3.01
C LYS A 5 1.92 0.93 -1.78
N VAL A 6 2.53 -0.05 -1.11
CA VAL A 6 2.07 -0.58 0.18
C VAL A 6 3.01 -0.07 1.25
N GLN A 7 2.49 0.72 2.18
CA GLN A 7 3.20 1.10 3.41
C GLN A 7 2.59 0.31 4.55
N MET A 8 3.42 -0.29 5.40
CA MET A 8 2.96 -1.13 6.51
C MET A 8 3.98 -1.18 7.65
N TRP A 9 3.57 -1.63 8.82
CA TRP A 9 4.51 -1.91 9.91
C TRP A 9 5.45 -3.08 9.58
N PRO A 10 6.68 -3.07 10.10
CA PRO A 10 7.65 -4.13 9.88
C PRO A 10 7.19 -5.49 10.43
N GLY A 11 7.87 -6.56 9.98
CA GLY A 11 7.73 -7.90 10.54
C GLY A 11 7.19 -8.96 9.58
N LYS A 12 7.04 -8.65 8.28
CA LYS A 12 6.78 -9.65 7.24
C LYS A 12 8.07 -10.07 6.55
N SER A 13 8.16 -11.35 6.20
CA SER A 13 9.30 -11.89 5.46
C SER A 13 9.31 -11.40 4.01
N GLN A 14 10.47 -11.47 3.35
CA GLN A 14 10.58 -11.17 1.92
C GLN A 14 9.67 -12.05 1.07
N GLN A 15 9.50 -13.33 1.45
CA GLN A 15 8.57 -14.23 0.76
C GLN A 15 7.12 -13.76 0.87
N GLN A 16 6.68 -13.32 2.06
CA GLN A 16 5.33 -12.77 2.23
C GLN A 16 5.12 -11.48 1.42
N LYS A 17 6.15 -10.63 1.34
CA LYS A 17 6.12 -9.42 0.51
C LYS A 17 6.02 -9.74 -0.97
N GLN A 18 6.77 -10.73 -1.46
CA GLN A 18 6.67 -11.18 -2.85
C GLN A 18 5.28 -11.74 -3.15
N GLN A 19 4.75 -12.62 -2.28
CA GLN A 19 3.40 -13.16 -2.42
C GLN A 19 2.33 -12.06 -2.46
N LEU A 20 2.48 -11.02 -1.64
CA LEU A 20 1.58 -9.87 -1.66
C LEU A 20 1.68 -9.08 -2.98
N ALA A 21 2.89 -8.84 -3.47
CA ALA A 21 3.10 -8.13 -4.73
C ALA A 21 2.47 -8.88 -5.91
N ASP A 22 2.64 -10.20 -5.98
CA ASP A 22 2.08 -11.04 -7.03
C ASP A 22 0.54 -11.02 -6.98
N ALA A 23 -0.05 -11.14 -5.78
CA ALA A 23 -1.49 -11.12 -5.59
C ALA A 23 -2.13 -9.76 -5.96
N LEU A 24 -1.47 -8.65 -5.61
CA LEU A 24 -1.92 -7.31 -6.00
C LEU A 24 -1.80 -7.08 -7.50
N SER A 25 -0.72 -7.57 -8.11
CA SER A 25 -0.55 -7.51 -9.56
C SER A 25 -1.68 -8.25 -10.27
N GLN A 26 -1.97 -9.49 -9.86
CA GLN A 26 -3.07 -10.27 -10.42
C GLN A 26 -4.42 -9.56 -10.25
N CYS A 27 -4.70 -8.99 -9.08
CA CYS A 27 -5.93 -8.23 -8.84
C CYS A 27 -6.10 -7.07 -9.83
N LEU A 28 -5.03 -6.32 -10.14
CA LEU A 28 -5.09 -5.24 -11.13
C LEU A 28 -5.28 -5.75 -12.56
N GLN A 29 -4.71 -6.91 -12.90
CA GLN A 29 -4.96 -7.55 -14.18
C GLN A 29 -6.44 -7.91 -14.30
N ASP A 30 -7.02 -8.52 -13.26
CA ASP A 30 -8.41 -8.96 -13.25
C ASP A 30 -9.43 -7.80 -13.27
N VAL A 31 -9.17 -6.76 -12.46
CA VAL A 31 -10.12 -5.64 -12.29
C VAL A 31 -9.98 -4.59 -13.39
N LEU A 32 -8.75 -4.31 -13.84
CA LEU A 32 -8.47 -3.22 -14.79
C LEU A 32 -8.07 -3.69 -16.18
N GLY A 33 -7.95 -5.01 -16.41
CA GLY A 33 -7.47 -5.55 -17.69
C GLY A 33 -6.02 -5.17 -18.01
N SER A 34 -5.23 -4.80 -16.99
CA SER A 34 -3.81 -4.46 -17.19
C SER A 34 -3.01 -5.70 -17.57
N SER A 35 -1.93 -5.54 -18.35
CA SER A 35 -0.95 -6.62 -18.51
C SER A 35 -0.01 -6.68 -17.30
N GLU A 36 0.48 -7.87 -16.97
CA GLU A 36 1.45 -8.09 -15.89
C GLU A 36 2.65 -7.12 -15.98
N ALA A 37 3.25 -7.01 -17.17
CA ALA A 37 4.40 -6.13 -17.42
C ALA A 37 4.11 -4.62 -17.22
N SER A 38 2.84 -4.23 -17.15
CA SER A 38 2.43 -2.83 -16.94
C SER A 38 2.19 -2.49 -15.47
N VAL A 39 2.24 -3.47 -14.57
CA VAL A 39 1.98 -3.32 -13.14
C VAL A 39 3.30 -3.26 -12.37
N SER A 40 3.38 -2.37 -11.40
CA SER A 40 4.50 -2.34 -10.44
C SER A 40 4.00 -2.20 -9.01
N VAL A 41 4.69 -2.86 -8.07
CA VAL A 41 4.34 -2.84 -6.64
C VAL A 41 5.59 -2.52 -5.81
N ALA A 42 5.52 -1.48 -4.98
CA ALA A 42 6.52 -1.17 -3.97
C ALA A 42 5.96 -1.47 -2.57
N ILE A 43 6.76 -2.07 -1.70
CA ILE A 43 6.38 -2.37 -0.31
C ILE A 43 7.42 -1.78 0.64
N GLU A 44 6.98 -0.90 1.54
CA GLU A 44 7.82 -0.19 2.51
C GLU A 44 7.41 -0.55 3.94
N ASP A 45 8.41 -0.88 4.77
CA ASP A 45 8.21 -1.03 6.22
C ASP A 45 8.43 0.32 6.90
N ILE A 46 7.43 0.78 7.64
CA ILE A 46 7.44 2.02 8.42
C ILE A 46 7.34 1.67 9.89
N GLN A 47 8.24 2.19 10.72
CA GLN A 47 8.16 1.94 12.16
C GLN A 47 6.85 2.51 12.73
N PRO A 48 6.24 1.86 13.75
CA PRO A 48 5.00 2.36 14.34
C PRO A 48 5.10 3.81 14.81
N ASP A 49 6.22 4.19 15.42
CA ASP A 49 6.48 5.54 15.94
C ASP A 49 6.52 6.60 14.80
N ASP A 50 6.86 6.19 13.58
CA ASP A 50 6.92 7.06 12.40
C ASP A 50 5.61 7.07 11.60
N TRP A 51 4.64 6.19 11.93
CA TRP A 51 3.44 5.98 11.10
C TRP A 51 2.60 7.25 10.96
N GLY A 52 2.45 8.02 12.03
CA GLY A 52 1.69 9.26 12.05
C GLY A 52 2.21 10.26 11.02
N SER A 53 3.49 10.58 11.09
CA SER A 53 4.14 11.62 10.26
C SER A 53 4.45 11.15 8.83
N VAL A 54 4.73 9.86 8.63
CA VAL A 54 5.15 9.32 7.33
C VAL A 54 3.98 8.81 6.48
N VAL A 55 2.89 8.34 7.10
CA VAL A 55 1.76 7.75 6.38
C VAL A 55 0.44 8.45 6.71
N TYR A 56 0.07 8.54 7.97
CA TYR A 56 -1.27 8.98 8.34
C TYR A 56 -1.54 10.44 7.91
N GLU A 57 -0.67 11.36 8.28
CA GLU A 57 -0.80 12.77 7.92
C GLU A 57 -0.71 13.00 6.40
N PRO A 58 0.35 12.55 5.68
CA PRO A 58 0.50 12.87 4.26
C PRO A 58 -0.36 12.04 3.30
N GLU A 59 -0.64 10.77 3.60
CA GLU A 59 -1.30 9.85 2.65
C GLU A 59 -2.78 9.58 2.98
N ILE A 60 -3.20 9.76 4.24
CA ILE A 60 -4.59 9.51 4.66
C ILE A 60 -5.34 10.84 4.86
N GLU A 61 -4.87 11.69 5.78
CA GLU A 61 -5.51 13.00 6.05
C GLU A 61 -5.22 14.01 4.95
N GLY A 62 -4.02 13.97 4.36
CA GLY A 62 -3.57 14.93 3.36
C GLY A 62 -4.12 14.71 1.95
N LYS A 63 -4.75 13.56 1.68
CA LYS A 63 -5.25 13.17 0.34
C LYS A 63 -6.63 12.48 0.40
N PRO A 64 -7.63 13.05 1.11
CA PRO A 64 -8.91 12.39 1.36
C PRO A 64 -9.67 12.02 0.07
N GLU A 65 -9.50 12.80 -0.99
CA GLU A 65 -10.11 12.57 -2.30
C GLU A 65 -9.55 11.35 -3.05
N LEU A 66 -8.35 10.88 -2.68
CA LEU A 66 -7.73 9.68 -3.24
C LEU A 66 -8.03 8.43 -2.41
N LEU A 67 -8.69 8.58 -1.25
CA LEU A 67 -8.92 7.51 -0.29
C LEU A 67 -10.28 6.82 -0.50
N PHE A 68 -10.32 5.90 -1.45
CA PHE A 68 -11.51 5.09 -1.76
C PHE A 68 -11.88 4.07 -0.65
N LYS A 69 -10.99 3.85 0.33
CA LYS A 69 -11.24 3.03 1.52
C LYS A 69 -10.62 3.68 2.76
N GLN A 70 -11.47 4.08 3.70
CA GLN A 70 -11.05 4.71 4.96
C GLN A 70 -10.43 3.69 5.94
N PRO A 71 -9.41 4.09 6.73
CA PRO A 71 -8.94 3.27 7.84
C PRO A 71 -10.01 3.14 8.92
N GLY A 72 -10.05 1.99 9.61
CA GLY A 72 -10.88 1.78 10.80
C GLY A 72 -10.23 2.26 12.10
N TYR A 73 -9.15 3.04 12.02
CA TYR A 73 -8.33 3.52 13.13
C TYR A 73 -8.05 5.02 12.96
N SER A 74 -7.72 5.69 14.07
CA SER A 74 -7.32 7.11 14.07
C SER A 74 -5.80 7.25 14.11
N LYS A 75 -5.30 8.47 13.87
CA LYS A 75 -3.86 8.77 13.90
C LYS A 75 -3.22 8.19 15.17
N PRO A 76 -2.19 7.32 15.05
CA PRO A 76 -1.43 6.88 16.21
C PRO A 76 -0.80 8.11 16.89
N VAL A 77 -0.93 8.19 18.21
CA VAL A 77 -0.37 9.26 19.05
C VAL A 77 1.00 8.87 19.56
#